data_AF-A0A944C0V8-F1
#
_entry.id   AF-A0A944C0V8-F1
#
_cell.length_a   1.000
_cell.length_b   1.000
_cell.length_c   1.000
_cell.angle_alpha   90.00
_cell.angle_beta   90.00
_cell.angle_gamma   90.00
#
_symmetry.space_group_name_H-M   'P 1'
#
loop_
_entity.id
_entity.type
_entity.pdbx_description
1 polymer ?
#
loop_
_entity_poly.entity_id
_entity_poly.type
_entity_poly.pdbx_seq_one_letter_code
_entity_poly.pdbx_strand_id
1 'polypeptide(L)'
;AQVKPFIESANAEYVLLSDTDVVANIDYRPVIDFHEENGADITVVYGRGTFTTEQTMTKTVLSVNSDNVVYDVLIRPEISGEHNVSLNMFVVSKDFLLDVIRDAESRNLYSFEVDVLQKRLHDIKVLGYKYDRPFSQIDSMNTYFKSNMSLVDKSLRDKLFMSDAPIYTKVRDDAPAKYGIDADVKNSLVADGCIIEGTVENCVLFRGVKVEKGAKVKNCILMQDTYVGAKAEMNFVITDKNVSISEYRSLAGTESYPVFVNKGVTV
;
A
#
# COMPACT_ATOMS: atom_id res chain seq x y z
N ALA A 1 13.37 4.87 19.11
CA ALA A 1 12.39 4.35 20.09
C ALA A 1 12.86 2.98 20.54
N GLN A 2 12.88 2.71 21.85
CA GLN A 2 13.38 1.43 22.39
C GLN A 2 12.30 0.35 22.21
N VAL A 3 12.24 -0.28 21.04
CA VAL A 3 11.27 -1.36 20.73
C VAL A 3 11.56 -2.63 21.54
N LYS A 4 12.83 -2.90 21.84
CA LYS A 4 13.28 -4.09 22.59
C LYS A 4 12.67 -4.20 24.01
N PRO A 5 12.73 -3.18 24.89
CA PRO A 5 12.05 -3.22 26.18
C PRO A 5 10.53 -3.44 26.10
N PHE A 6 9.88 -2.93 25.05
CA PHE A 6 8.45 -3.17 24.83
C PHE A 6 8.19 -4.65 24.52
N ILE A 7 8.98 -5.27 23.64
CA ILE A 7 8.89 -6.70 23.33
C ILE A 7 9.17 -7.53 24.59
N GLU A 8 10.22 -7.19 25.35
CA GLU A 8 10.61 -7.92 26.57
C GLU A 8 9.49 -7.93 27.63
N SER A 9 8.82 -6.79 27.84
CA SER A 9 7.75 -6.65 28.83
C SER A 9 6.39 -7.18 28.38
N ALA A 10 6.15 -7.34 27.07
CA ALA A 10 4.89 -7.85 26.56
C ALA A 10 4.69 -9.33 26.93
N ASN A 11 3.52 -9.68 27.46
CA ASN A 11 3.13 -11.07 27.73
C ASN A 11 2.53 -11.72 26.46
N ALA A 12 3.33 -11.78 25.40
CA ALA A 12 2.97 -12.39 24.12
C ALA A 12 3.99 -13.47 23.77
N GLU A 13 3.52 -14.59 23.23
CA GLU A 13 4.35 -15.70 22.77
C GLU A 13 4.92 -15.45 21.37
N TYR A 14 4.10 -14.84 20.50
CA TYR A 14 4.45 -14.51 19.13
C TYR A 14 4.45 -13.01 18.90
N VAL A 15 5.27 -12.58 17.94
CA VAL A 15 5.37 -11.21 17.45
C VAL A 15 5.02 -11.20 15.97
N LEU A 16 4.05 -10.36 15.61
CA LEU A 16 3.76 -10.01 14.23
C LEU A 16 4.59 -8.78 13.85
N LEU A 17 5.53 -8.95 12.94
CA LEU A 17 6.27 -7.87 12.31
C LEU A 17 5.60 -7.54 10.98
N SER A 18 5.27 -6.27 10.75
CA SER A 18 4.68 -5.82 9.48
C SER A 18 5.24 -4.47 9.09
N ASP A 19 5.68 -4.36 7.84
CA ASP A 19 5.88 -3.06 7.21
C ASP A 19 4.52 -2.38 6.96
N THR A 20 4.58 -1.08 6.66
CA THR A 20 3.39 -0.22 6.51
C THR A 20 3.21 0.30 5.08
N ASP A 21 3.80 -0.37 4.09
CA ASP A 21 3.77 -0.03 2.67
C ASP A 21 2.87 -0.98 1.84
N VAL A 22 2.35 -2.05 2.44
CA VAL A 22 1.43 -2.99 1.81
C VAL A 22 -0.03 -2.68 2.17
N VAL A 23 -0.86 -2.53 1.14
CA VAL A 23 -2.32 -2.44 1.24
C VAL A 23 -2.90 -3.83 1.02
N ALA A 24 -3.40 -4.43 2.10
CA ALA A 24 -4.10 -5.71 2.11
C ALA A 24 -5.13 -5.75 3.27
N ASN A 25 -6.18 -6.56 3.14
CA ASN A 25 -7.12 -6.83 4.22
C ASN A 25 -6.93 -8.28 4.69
N ILE A 26 -5.94 -8.45 5.58
CA ILE A 26 -5.45 -9.75 6.04
C ILE A 26 -5.95 -10.05 7.45
N ASP A 27 -6.43 -11.29 7.64
CA ASP A 27 -6.63 -11.88 8.95
C ASP A 27 -5.37 -12.65 9.34
N TYR A 28 -4.73 -12.24 10.43
CA TYR A 28 -3.50 -12.87 10.90
C TYR A 28 -3.73 -14.14 11.72
N ARG A 29 -4.96 -14.42 12.18
CA ARG A 29 -5.23 -15.61 13.01
C ARG A 29 -4.82 -16.91 12.30
N PRO A 30 -5.23 -17.16 11.04
CA PRO A 30 -4.79 -18.36 10.32
C PRO A 30 -3.28 -18.41 10.06
N VAL A 31 -2.62 -17.25 9.98
CA VAL A 31 -1.16 -17.18 9.80
C VAL A 31 -0.44 -17.60 11.08
N ILE A 32 -0.97 -17.20 12.24
CA ILE A 32 -0.48 -17.59 13.56
C ILE A 32 -0.75 -19.08 13.80
N ASP A 33 -1.97 -19.55 13.56
CA ASP A 33 -2.31 -20.98 13.69
C ASP A 33 -1.37 -21.84 12.82
N PHE A 34 -1.13 -21.44 11.57
CA PHE A 34 -0.19 -22.11 10.68
C PHE A 34 1.25 -22.10 11.21
N HIS A 35 1.69 -20.99 11.80
CA HIS A 35 3.02 -20.88 12.42
C HIS A 35 3.17 -21.84 13.60
N GLU A 36 2.16 -21.90 14.47
CA GLU A 36 2.11 -22.77 15.65
C GLU A 36 2.09 -24.25 15.28
N GLU A 37 1.14 -24.66 14.43
CA GLU A 37 0.94 -26.06 14.03
C GLU A 37 2.16 -26.67 13.37
N ASN A 38 2.96 -25.85 12.67
CA ASN A 38 4.14 -26.30 11.96
C ASN A 38 5.44 -26.04 12.73
N GLY A 39 5.41 -25.36 13.88
CA GLY A 39 6.61 -25.04 14.68
C GLY A 39 7.68 -24.32 13.85
N ALA A 40 7.29 -23.31 13.08
CA ALA A 40 8.23 -22.50 12.29
C ALA A 40 8.99 -21.51 13.18
N ASP A 41 10.23 -21.19 12.83
CA ASP A 41 10.94 -20.08 13.46
C ASP A 41 10.44 -18.74 12.90
N ILE A 42 10.17 -18.72 11.58
CA ILE A 42 9.60 -17.58 10.87
C ILE A 42 8.52 -18.08 9.91
N THR A 43 7.33 -17.49 10.01
CA THR A 43 6.31 -17.58 8.95
C THR A 43 6.28 -16.25 8.20
N VAL A 44 6.62 -16.26 6.90
CA VAL A 44 6.52 -15.08 6.03
C VAL A 44 5.23 -15.13 5.22
N VAL A 45 4.43 -14.06 5.27
CA VAL A 45 3.28 -13.91 4.37
C VAL A 45 3.76 -13.44 3.01
N TYR A 46 3.33 -14.12 1.96
CA TYR A 46 3.72 -13.79 0.59
C TYR A 46 2.52 -13.74 -0.36
N GLY A 47 2.63 -12.91 -1.39
CA GLY A 47 1.70 -12.84 -2.50
C GLY A 47 2.32 -13.41 -3.78
N ARG A 48 1.51 -13.96 -4.68
CA ARG A 48 1.95 -14.40 -6.01
C ARG A 48 1.42 -13.45 -7.08
N GLY A 49 2.26 -13.03 -8.01
CA GLY A 49 1.88 -12.12 -9.06
C GLY A 49 2.89 -12.05 -10.20
N THR A 50 2.53 -11.33 -11.26
CA THR A 50 3.42 -11.02 -12.37
C THR A 50 4.05 -9.65 -12.17
N PHE A 51 5.38 -9.59 -12.24
CA PHE A 51 6.15 -8.39 -11.98
C PHE A 51 7.10 -8.07 -13.14
N THR A 52 7.29 -6.79 -13.41
CA THR A 52 8.37 -6.30 -14.27
C THR A 52 9.70 -6.28 -13.50
N THR A 53 10.82 -6.20 -14.22
CA THR A 53 12.15 -6.05 -13.63
C THR A 53 12.23 -4.86 -12.67
N GLU A 54 11.67 -3.70 -13.06
CA GLU A 54 11.65 -2.51 -12.21
C GLU A 54 10.90 -2.76 -10.88
N GLN A 55 9.80 -3.52 -10.93
CA GLN A 55 9.02 -3.84 -9.74
C GLN A 55 9.72 -4.85 -8.82
N THR A 56 10.53 -5.77 -9.34
CA THR A 56 11.23 -6.75 -8.47
C THR A 56 12.46 -6.14 -7.79
N MET A 57 13.06 -5.08 -8.35
CA MET A 57 14.20 -4.37 -7.76
C MET A 57 13.87 -3.67 -6.43
N THR A 58 12.60 -3.57 -6.04
CA THR A 58 12.17 -3.03 -4.74
C THR A 58 11.65 -4.11 -3.80
N LYS A 59 11.65 -5.39 -4.21
CA LYS A 59 10.95 -6.48 -3.51
C LYS A 59 11.89 -7.56 -3.02
N THR A 60 11.39 -8.34 -2.07
CA THR A 60 11.97 -9.61 -1.63
C THR A 60 11.21 -10.75 -2.29
N VAL A 61 11.88 -11.49 -3.18
CA VAL A 61 11.32 -12.63 -3.92
C VAL A 61 11.65 -13.92 -3.18
N LEU A 62 10.65 -14.80 -3.04
CA LEU A 62 10.74 -16.04 -2.29
C LEU A 62 10.59 -17.25 -3.22
N SER A 63 11.40 -18.27 -3.01
CA SER A 63 11.15 -19.59 -3.58
C SER A 63 10.59 -20.50 -2.51
N VAL A 64 9.36 -21.00 -2.73
CA VAL A 64 8.59 -21.78 -1.77
C VAL A 64 8.24 -23.12 -2.40
N ASN A 65 8.51 -24.22 -1.69
CA ASN A 65 8.21 -25.57 -2.16
C ASN A 65 6.75 -26.01 -1.82
N SER A 66 6.39 -27.25 -2.16
CA SER A 66 5.06 -27.81 -1.90
C SER A 66 4.70 -27.97 -0.42
N ASP A 67 5.72 -28.07 0.44
CA ASP A 67 5.56 -28.19 1.89
C ASP A 67 5.58 -26.81 2.59
N ASN A 68 5.42 -25.73 1.82
CA ASN A 68 5.48 -24.34 2.24
C ASN A 68 6.85 -23.89 2.80
N VAL A 69 7.91 -24.67 2.61
CA VAL A 69 9.26 -24.28 3.06
C VAL A 69 9.85 -23.28 2.07
N VAL A 70 10.32 -22.16 2.62
CA VAL A 70 11.10 -21.17 1.85
C VAL A 70 12.53 -21.68 1.74
N TYR A 71 13.00 -21.91 0.52
CA TYR A 71 14.35 -22.47 0.27
C TYR A 71 15.30 -21.50 -0.43
N ASP A 72 14.79 -20.39 -0.96
CA ASP A 72 15.61 -19.31 -1.51
C ASP A 72 14.95 -17.95 -1.30
N VAL A 73 15.76 -16.92 -1.07
CA VAL A 73 15.34 -15.54 -0.81
C VAL A 73 16.23 -14.61 -1.63
N LEU A 74 15.63 -13.91 -2.59
CA LEU A 74 16.31 -12.92 -3.42
C LEU A 74 15.87 -11.52 -3.02
N ILE A 75 16.83 -10.68 -2.62
CA ILE A 75 16.57 -9.30 -2.23
C ILE A 75 16.84 -8.40 -3.43
N ARG A 76 15.81 -7.65 -3.87
CA ARG A 76 15.88 -6.69 -4.98
C ARG A 76 16.43 -7.28 -6.29
N PRO A 77 15.96 -8.47 -6.74
CA PRO A 77 16.49 -9.07 -7.96
C PRO A 77 16.04 -8.33 -9.22
N GLU A 78 16.86 -8.39 -10.28
CA GLU A 78 16.54 -7.86 -11.61
C GLU A 78 15.92 -8.95 -12.50
N ILE A 79 14.70 -9.38 -12.17
CA ILE A 79 14.00 -10.48 -12.85
C ILE A 79 12.56 -10.09 -13.21
N SER A 80 11.96 -10.73 -14.20
CA SER A 80 10.55 -10.49 -14.57
C SER A 80 9.78 -11.79 -14.65
N GLY A 81 8.46 -11.70 -14.71
CA GLY A 81 7.56 -12.85 -14.81
C GLY A 81 6.80 -13.10 -13.51
N GLU A 82 6.36 -14.33 -13.32
CA GLU A 82 5.57 -14.70 -12.17
C GLU A 82 6.45 -15.11 -10.99
N HIS A 83 6.29 -14.42 -9.87
CA HIS A 83 7.11 -14.62 -8.67
C HIS A 83 6.25 -14.60 -7.41
N ASN A 84 6.76 -15.25 -6.35
CA ASN A 84 6.24 -15.05 -5.00
C ASN A 84 7.01 -13.90 -4.37
N VAL A 85 6.31 -12.88 -3.88
CA VAL A 85 6.91 -11.71 -3.22
C VAL A 85 6.49 -11.68 -1.77
N SER A 86 7.46 -11.45 -0.88
CA SER A 86 7.20 -11.15 0.53
C SER A 86 6.27 -9.94 0.63
N LEU A 87 5.26 -10.02 1.49
CA LEU A 87 4.44 -8.87 1.89
C LEU A 87 5.01 -8.14 3.11
N ASN A 88 6.24 -8.50 3.52
CA ASN A 88 6.94 -7.98 4.69
C ASN A 88 6.12 -8.08 5.97
N MET A 89 5.35 -9.16 6.06
CA MET A 89 4.59 -9.55 7.24
C MET A 89 5.13 -10.88 7.73
N PHE A 90 5.60 -10.92 8.96
CA PHE A 90 6.26 -12.08 9.56
C PHE A 90 5.64 -12.40 10.91
N VAL A 91 5.36 -13.68 11.15
CA VAL A 91 5.08 -14.20 12.49
C VAL A 91 6.34 -14.91 12.98
N VAL A 92 6.82 -14.52 14.16
CA VAL A 92 8.01 -15.09 14.80
C VAL A 92 7.73 -15.32 16.28
N SER A 93 8.40 -16.27 16.92
CA SER A 93 8.36 -16.38 18.37
C SER A 93 9.09 -15.19 19.01
N LYS A 94 8.58 -14.74 20.16
CA LYS A 94 9.19 -13.64 20.91
C LYS A 94 10.63 -13.94 21.29
N ASP A 95 10.90 -15.15 21.76
CA ASP A 95 12.24 -15.57 22.19
C ASP A 95 13.23 -15.57 21.04
N PHE A 96 12.83 -16.12 19.88
CA PHE A 96 13.64 -16.08 18.66
C PHE A 96 13.97 -14.64 18.25
N LEU A 97 12.97 -13.76 18.24
CA LEU A 97 13.17 -12.36 17.86
C LEU A 97 14.13 -11.63 18.81
N LEU A 98 14.03 -11.86 20.12
CA LEU A 98 14.94 -11.26 21.10
C LEU A 98 16.38 -11.74 20.90
N ASP A 99 16.59 -13.01 20.58
CA ASP A 99 17.91 -13.55 20.30
C ASP A 99 18.49 -12.99 19.00
N VAL A 100 17.66 -12.88 17.96
CA VAL A 100 18.04 -12.19 16.71
C VAL A 100 18.46 -10.75 16.97
N ILE A 101 17.72 -10.00 17.79
CA ILE A 101 18.05 -8.61 18.13
C ILE A 101 19.39 -8.52 18.88
N ARG A 102 19.63 -9.41 19.85
CA ARG A 102 20.89 -9.44 20.62
C ARG A 102 22.11 -9.75 19.73
N ASP A 103 21.96 -10.70 18.82
CA ASP A 103 23.03 -11.04 17.86
C ASP A 103 23.28 -9.88 16.88
N ALA A 104 22.21 -9.26 16.37
CA ALA A 104 22.30 -8.11 15.49
C ALA A 104 22.99 -6.90 16.14
N GLU A 105 22.68 -6.59 17.40
CA GLU A 105 23.36 -5.54 18.19
C GLU A 105 24.86 -5.85 18.36
N SER A 106 25.21 -7.12 18.59
CA SER A 106 26.59 -7.55 18.82
C SER A 106 27.44 -7.57 17.55
N ARG A 107 26.80 -7.75 16.39
CA ARG A 107 27.46 -7.92 15.08
C ARG A 107 27.23 -6.75 14.11
N ASN A 108 26.53 -5.70 14.55
CA ASN A 108 26.24 -4.52 13.75
C ASN A 108 25.41 -4.85 12.49
N LEU A 109 24.36 -5.66 12.65
CA LEU A 109 23.40 -6.04 11.61
C LEU A 109 22.14 -5.17 11.71
N TYR A 110 21.48 -4.89 10.58
CA TYR A 110 20.43 -3.85 10.53
C TYR A 110 19.18 -4.25 9.76
N SER A 111 19.26 -5.24 8.87
CA SER A 111 18.14 -5.62 8.01
C SER A 111 17.61 -6.99 8.39
N PHE A 112 16.33 -7.06 8.77
CA PHE A 112 15.69 -8.36 9.04
C PHE A 112 15.68 -9.24 7.78
N GLU A 113 15.40 -8.67 6.60
CA GLU A 113 15.36 -9.43 5.35
C GLU A 113 16.74 -9.95 4.93
N VAL A 114 17.77 -9.09 4.93
CA VAL A 114 19.11 -9.48 4.48
C VAL A 114 19.84 -10.28 5.56
N ASP A 115 19.87 -9.76 6.79
CA ASP A 115 20.74 -10.29 7.83
C ASP A 115 20.15 -11.49 8.58
N VAL A 116 18.82 -11.65 8.56
CA VAL A 116 18.12 -12.73 9.27
C VAL A 116 17.48 -13.68 8.28
N LEU A 117 16.49 -13.22 7.51
CA LEU A 117 15.69 -14.07 6.62
C LEU A 117 16.55 -14.71 5.52
N GLN A 118 17.36 -13.93 4.81
CA GLN A 118 18.21 -14.43 3.72
C GLN A 118 19.46 -15.15 4.26
N LYS A 119 20.26 -14.51 5.13
CA LYS A 119 21.53 -15.08 5.59
C LYS A 119 21.38 -16.34 6.43
N ARG A 120 20.33 -16.45 7.25
CA ARG A 120 20.12 -17.60 8.14
C ARG A 120 19.12 -18.60 7.58
N LEU A 121 18.65 -18.45 6.33
CA LEU A 121 17.56 -19.25 5.75
C LEU A 121 17.71 -20.76 5.96
N HIS A 122 18.95 -21.27 5.93
CA HIS A 122 19.25 -22.69 6.08
C HIS A 122 19.52 -23.14 7.53
N ASP A 123 19.63 -22.19 8.47
CA ASP A 123 19.86 -22.44 9.90
C ASP A 123 18.54 -22.47 10.70
N ILE A 124 17.45 -21.95 10.12
CA ILE A 124 16.15 -21.79 10.76
C ILE A 124 15.03 -22.33 9.86
N LYS A 125 13.92 -22.72 10.47
CA LYS A 125 12.74 -23.19 9.74
C LYS A 125 11.88 -22.01 9.29
N VAL A 126 12.02 -21.62 8.02
CA VAL A 126 11.22 -20.56 7.40
C VAL A 126 10.10 -21.17 6.56
N LEU A 127 8.85 -20.82 6.88
CA LEU A 127 7.67 -21.21 6.13
C LEU A 127 7.01 -20.01 5.45
N GLY A 128 6.50 -20.23 4.24
CA GLY A 128 5.73 -19.26 3.48
C GLY A 128 4.23 -19.49 3.65
N TYR A 129 3.51 -18.47 4.12
CA TYR A 129 2.06 -18.46 4.11
C TYR A 129 1.54 -17.66 2.90
N LYS A 130 0.82 -18.32 2.00
CA LYS A 130 0.30 -17.67 0.79
C LYS A 130 -0.93 -16.83 1.10
N TYR A 131 -0.86 -15.53 0.79
CA TYR A 131 -2.01 -14.64 0.80
C TYR A 131 -2.66 -14.59 -0.59
N ASP A 132 -3.83 -15.22 -0.71
CA ASP A 132 -4.55 -15.42 -1.98
C ASP A 132 -5.58 -14.32 -2.32
N ARG A 133 -5.52 -13.18 -1.61
CA ARG A 133 -6.45 -12.06 -1.82
C ARG A 133 -5.72 -10.87 -2.45
N PRO A 134 -6.45 -9.87 -2.99
CA PRO A 134 -5.82 -8.70 -3.56
C PRO A 134 -4.91 -7.99 -2.54
N PHE A 135 -3.70 -7.67 -2.98
CA PHE A 135 -2.73 -6.86 -2.26
C PHE A 135 -2.12 -5.85 -3.24
N SER A 136 -1.60 -4.75 -2.70
CA SER A 136 -0.73 -3.85 -3.45
C SER A 136 0.38 -3.33 -2.55
N GLN A 137 1.61 -3.36 -3.03
CA GLN A 137 2.74 -2.74 -2.34
C GLN A 137 3.02 -1.37 -2.96
N ILE A 138 3.01 -0.34 -2.11
CA ILE A 138 3.17 1.05 -2.51
C ILE A 138 4.62 1.49 -2.28
N ASP A 139 5.45 1.26 -3.31
CA ASP A 139 6.89 1.49 -3.30
C ASP A 139 7.35 2.62 -4.24
N SER A 140 6.45 3.18 -5.06
CA SER A 140 6.75 4.25 -6.01
C SER A 140 5.52 5.13 -6.27
N MET A 141 5.74 6.28 -6.90
CA MET A 141 4.63 7.13 -7.36
C MET A 141 3.75 6.41 -8.39
N ASN A 142 4.34 5.54 -9.21
CA ASN A 142 3.59 4.77 -10.20
C ASN A 142 2.68 3.73 -9.53
N THR A 143 3.21 2.96 -8.57
CA THR A 143 2.40 1.98 -7.82
C THR A 143 1.34 2.67 -6.96
N TYR A 144 1.66 3.83 -6.37
CA TYR A 144 0.66 4.68 -5.70
C TYR A 144 -0.48 5.08 -6.64
N PHE A 145 -0.17 5.62 -7.82
CA PHE A 145 -1.17 6.06 -8.80
C PHE A 145 -2.04 4.90 -9.26
N LYS A 146 -1.42 3.81 -9.74
CA LYS A 146 -2.13 2.63 -10.24
C LYS A 146 -3.00 2.00 -9.17
N SER A 147 -2.52 1.90 -7.93
CA SER A 147 -3.28 1.30 -6.83
C SER A 147 -4.53 2.12 -6.50
N ASN A 148 -4.42 3.45 -6.41
CA ASN A 148 -5.58 4.30 -6.18
C ASN A 148 -6.56 4.24 -7.36
N MET A 149 -6.07 4.33 -8.59
CA MET A 149 -6.91 4.27 -9.79
C MET A 149 -7.60 2.91 -9.95
N SER A 150 -6.97 1.81 -9.51
CA SER A 150 -7.58 0.48 -9.51
C SER A 150 -8.83 0.39 -8.61
N LEU A 151 -8.90 1.22 -7.57
CA LEU A 151 -10.08 1.26 -6.68
C LEU A 151 -11.33 1.77 -7.40
N VAL A 152 -11.23 2.33 -8.60
CA VAL A 152 -12.41 2.68 -9.41
C VAL A 152 -13.16 1.41 -9.87
N ASP A 153 -12.50 0.25 -9.96
CA ASP A 153 -13.16 -1.03 -10.18
C ASP A 153 -13.90 -1.51 -8.92
N LYS A 154 -15.22 -1.69 -9.05
CA LYS A 154 -16.07 -2.22 -7.98
C LYS A 154 -15.65 -3.62 -7.55
N SER A 155 -15.23 -4.48 -8.48
CA SER A 155 -14.89 -5.87 -8.18
C SER A 155 -13.70 -5.98 -7.21
N LEU A 156 -12.73 -5.06 -7.36
CA LEU A 156 -11.60 -4.95 -6.46
C LEU A 156 -12.04 -4.39 -5.10
N ARG A 157 -12.87 -3.33 -5.09
CA ARG A 157 -13.38 -2.75 -3.84
C ARG A 157 -14.14 -3.76 -3.00
N ASP A 158 -15.00 -4.56 -3.61
CA ASP A 158 -15.80 -5.58 -2.90
C ASP A 158 -14.88 -6.63 -2.21
N LYS A 159 -13.72 -6.94 -2.79
CA LYS A 159 -12.72 -7.86 -2.21
C LYS A 159 -11.87 -7.24 -1.09
N LEU A 160 -11.72 -5.91 -1.08
CA LEU A 160 -10.92 -5.19 -0.08
C LEU A 160 -11.78 -4.75 1.12
N PHE A 161 -12.98 -4.22 0.86
CA PHE A 161 -13.86 -3.65 1.89
C PHE A 161 -14.94 -4.65 2.31
N MET A 162 -14.52 -5.68 3.03
CA MET A 162 -15.40 -6.76 3.47
C MET A 162 -16.11 -6.38 4.78
N SER A 163 -17.37 -6.78 4.92
CA SER A 163 -18.19 -6.43 6.09
C SER A 163 -17.77 -7.16 7.38
N ASP A 164 -17.18 -8.34 7.25
CA ASP A 164 -16.65 -9.15 8.35
C ASP A 164 -15.23 -8.76 8.78
N ALA A 165 -14.52 -7.95 7.98
CA ALA A 165 -13.20 -7.41 8.27
C ALA A 165 -13.13 -5.92 7.91
N PRO A 166 -13.75 -5.03 8.71
CA PRO A 166 -13.81 -3.60 8.41
C PRO A 166 -12.43 -2.92 8.54
N ILE A 167 -12.15 -2.01 7.61
CA ILE A 167 -10.95 -1.16 7.64
C ILE A 167 -11.27 0.11 8.42
N TYR A 168 -10.63 0.28 9.58
CA TYR A 168 -10.80 1.47 10.42
C TYR A 168 -9.86 2.60 9.99
N THR A 169 -10.39 3.82 10.02
CA THR A 169 -9.61 5.04 9.79
C THR A 169 -10.17 6.18 10.65
N LYS A 170 -9.48 7.31 10.67
CA LYS A 170 -9.96 8.49 11.38
C LYS A 170 -11.25 9.01 10.73
N VAL A 171 -12.33 9.02 11.51
CA VAL A 171 -13.63 9.56 11.10
C VAL A 171 -13.54 11.09 11.01
N ARG A 172 -14.18 11.65 9.98
CA ARG A 172 -14.38 13.09 9.78
C ARG A 172 -15.77 13.28 9.22
N ASP A 173 -16.58 14.08 9.90
CA ASP A 173 -17.90 14.46 9.41
C ASP A 173 -17.76 15.56 8.37
N ASP A 174 -18.35 15.36 7.20
CA ASP A 174 -18.41 16.32 6.10
C ASP A 174 -19.83 16.32 5.51
N ALA A 175 -20.19 17.41 4.84
CA ALA A 175 -21.46 17.45 4.09
C ALA A 175 -21.43 16.41 2.94
N PRO A 176 -22.58 15.88 2.50
CA PRO A 176 -22.64 15.06 1.30
C PRO A 176 -22.04 15.78 0.07
N ALA A 177 -21.46 15.02 -0.86
CA ALA A 177 -20.94 15.58 -2.10
C ALA A 177 -22.04 16.32 -2.89
N LYS A 178 -21.74 17.54 -3.35
CA LYS A 178 -22.64 18.39 -4.11
C LYS A 178 -22.24 18.43 -5.58
N TYR A 179 -23.18 18.10 -6.45
CA TYR A 179 -23.03 18.19 -7.90
C TYR A 179 -23.80 19.41 -8.41
N GLY A 180 -23.12 20.30 -9.13
CA GLY A 180 -23.70 21.46 -9.79
C GLY A 180 -24.49 21.08 -11.05
N ILE A 181 -25.18 22.06 -11.63
CA ILE A 181 -26.04 21.87 -12.82
C ILE A 181 -25.23 21.35 -14.02
N ASP A 182 -24.01 21.85 -14.19
CA ASP A 182 -23.13 21.53 -15.32
C ASP A 182 -22.12 20.41 -14.98
N ALA A 183 -22.30 19.71 -13.86
CA ALA A 183 -21.38 18.67 -13.42
C ALA A 183 -21.50 17.41 -14.29
N ASP A 184 -20.38 16.93 -14.84
CA ASP A 184 -20.29 15.67 -15.58
C ASP A 184 -19.25 14.77 -14.92
N VAL A 185 -19.70 13.77 -14.17
CA VAL A 185 -18.83 12.87 -13.40
C VAL A 185 -18.95 11.44 -13.90
N LYS A 186 -17.84 10.87 -14.35
CA LYS A 186 -17.77 9.53 -14.93
C LYS A 186 -16.66 8.71 -14.27
N ASN A 187 -16.98 7.45 -13.96
CA ASN A 187 -16.01 6.46 -13.50
C ASN A 187 -15.06 6.99 -12.40
N SER A 188 -15.61 7.64 -11.37
CA SER A 188 -14.82 8.35 -10.36
C SER A 188 -15.31 8.04 -8.95
N LEU A 189 -14.37 8.02 -8.00
CA LEU A 189 -14.67 7.95 -6.57
C LEU A 189 -14.71 9.37 -6.02
N VAL A 190 -15.83 9.77 -5.43
CA VAL A 190 -16.04 11.11 -4.87
C VAL A 190 -16.35 10.99 -3.40
N ALA A 191 -15.48 11.52 -2.55
CA ALA A 191 -15.68 11.54 -1.11
C ALA A 191 -16.58 12.71 -0.66
N ASP A 192 -17.00 12.68 0.61
CA ASP A 192 -17.82 13.72 1.23
C ASP A 192 -17.13 15.09 1.21
N GLY A 193 -17.91 16.16 1.25
CA GLY A 193 -17.46 17.54 1.23
C GLY A 193 -17.07 18.05 -0.17
N CYS A 194 -17.11 17.18 -1.19
CA CYS A 194 -16.79 17.60 -2.55
C CYS A 194 -17.86 18.53 -3.14
N ILE A 195 -17.43 19.54 -3.89
CA ILE A 195 -18.31 20.41 -4.69
C ILE A 195 -17.83 20.36 -6.12
N ILE A 196 -18.64 19.83 -7.04
CA ILE A 196 -18.25 19.61 -8.43
C ILE A 196 -19.18 20.39 -9.33
N GLU A 197 -18.65 21.36 -10.06
CA GLU A 197 -19.34 22.16 -11.07
C GLU A 197 -18.72 22.03 -12.48
N GLY A 198 -17.69 21.18 -12.63
CA GLY A 198 -17.01 20.89 -13.90
C GLY A 198 -17.09 19.42 -14.32
N THR A 199 -16.17 19.00 -15.20
CA THR A 199 -16.08 17.62 -15.70
C THR A 199 -15.01 16.84 -14.94
N VAL A 200 -15.37 15.65 -14.43
CA VAL A 200 -14.47 14.74 -13.71
C VAL A 200 -14.58 13.33 -14.32
N GLU A 201 -13.47 12.77 -14.76
CA GLU A 201 -13.45 11.46 -15.43
C GLU A 201 -12.26 10.61 -14.96
N ASN A 202 -12.51 9.36 -14.53
CA ASN A 202 -11.46 8.46 -14.04
C ASN A 202 -10.65 9.11 -12.91
N CYS A 203 -11.31 9.55 -11.83
CA CYS A 203 -10.64 10.26 -10.75
C CYS A 203 -10.93 9.65 -9.38
N VAL A 204 -10.01 9.90 -8.45
CA VAL A 204 -10.20 9.66 -7.01
C VAL A 204 -10.14 11.00 -6.30
N LEU A 205 -11.29 11.50 -5.84
CA LEU A 205 -11.42 12.77 -5.13
C LEU A 205 -11.59 12.51 -3.63
N PHE A 206 -10.62 12.99 -2.85
CA PHE A 206 -10.69 12.95 -1.40
C PHE A 206 -11.61 14.05 -0.87
N ARG A 207 -11.84 14.02 0.44
CA ARG A 207 -12.81 14.88 1.09
C ARG A 207 -12.52 16.38 0.87
N GLY A 208 -13.57 17.16 0.68
CA GLY A 208 -13.49 18.62 0.56
C GLY A 208 -12.98 19.16 -0.78
N VAL A 209 -12.77 18.30 -1.79
CA VAL A 209 -12.28 18.74 -3.11
C VAL A 209 -13.32 19.59 -3.82
N LYS A 210 -12.86 20.71 -4.40
CA LYS A 210 -13.72 21.63 -5.16
C LYS A 210 -13.27 21.71 -6.60
N VAL A 211 -14.19 21.50 -7.53
CA VAL A 211 -13.96 21.59 -8.98
C VAL A 211 -14.92 22.62 -9.55
N GLU A 212 -14.38 23.76 -9.97
CA GLU A 212 -15.15 24.89 -10.47
C GLU A 212 -15.64 24.70 -11.92
N LYS A 213 -16.54 25.59 -12.33
CA LYS A 213 -17.18 25.55 -13.65
C LYS A 213 -16.20 25.51 -14.81
N GLY A 214 -16.48 24.62 -15.76
CA GLY A 214 -15.69 24.45 -16.97
C GLY A 214 -14.32 23.80 -16.77
N ALA A 215 -13.93 23.48 -15.53
CA ALA A 215 -12.72 22.71 -15.29
C ALA A 215 -12.87 21.27 -15.81
N LYS A 216 -11.78 20.68 -16.30
CA LYS A 216 -11.73 19.30 -16.78
C LYS A 216 -10.65 18.54 -16.03
N VAL A 217 -11.04 17.57 -15.22
CA VAL A 217 -10.15 16.77 -14.39
C VAL A 217 -10.23 15.32 -14.84
N LYS A 218 -9.13 14.78 -15.38
CA LYS A 218 -9.08 13.42 -15.92
C LYS A 218 -7.93 12.61 -15.35
N ASN A 219 -8.14 11.33 -15.03
CA ASN A 219 -7.07 10.44 -14.56
C ASN A 219 -6.29 11.04 -13.38
N CYS A 220 -6.99 11.66 -12.42
CA CYS A 220 -6.37 12.41 -11.33
C CYS A 220 -6.68 11.83 -9.96
N ILE A 221 -5.75 12.01 -9.04
CA ILE A 221 -5.95 11.76 -7.61
C ILE A 221 -5.84 13.11 -6.90
N LEU A 222 -6.98 13.61 -6.40
CA LEU A 222 -7.02 14.90 -5.71
C LEU A 222 -7.15 14.67 -4.20
N MET A 223 -6.11 14.99 -3.44
CA MET A 223 -6.14 14.85 -1.99
C MET A 223 -7.02 15.91 -1.31
N GLN A 224 -7.12 15.79 0.01
CA GLN A 224 -8.04 16.56 0.84
C GLN A 224 -7.93 18.06 0.59
N ASP A 225 -9.09 18.70 0.44
CA ASP A 225 -9.22 20.15 0.33
C ASP A 225 -8.47 20.76 -0.88
N THR A 226 -8.25 19.97 -1.93
CA THR A 226 -7.74 20.49 -3.22
C THR A 226 -8.81 21.31 -3.93
N TYR A 227 -8.43 22.51 -4.37
CA TYR A 227 -9.26 23.42 -5.18
C TYR A 227 -8.79 23.42 -6.63
N VAL A 228 -9.73 23.24 -7.57
CA VAL A 228 -9.50 23.30 -9.00
C VAL A 228 -10.31 24.46 -9.57
N GLY A 229 -9.61 25.54 -9.95
CA GLY A 229 -10.20 26.77 -10.45
C GLY A 229 -10.90 26.61 -11.80
N ALA A 230 -11.73 27.61 -12.13
CA ALA A 230 -12.57 27.58 -13.32
C ALA A 230 -11.73 27.39 -14.60
N LYS A 231 -12.23 26.53 -15.50
CA LYS A 231 -11.58 26.21 -16.79
C LYS A 231 -10.14 25.68 -16.68
N ALA A 232 -9.71 25.20 -15.51
CA ALA A 232 -8.46 24.48 -15.39
C ALA A 232 -8.56 23.10 -16.04
N GLU A 233 -7.47 22.61 -16.61
CA GLU A 233 -7.38 21.28 -17.22
C GLU A 233 -6.31 20.44 -16.53
N MET A 234 -6.67 19.26 -16.05
CA MET A 234 -5.77 18.35 -15.35
C MET A 234 -5.86 16.96 -15.97
N ASN A 235 -4.71 16.35 -16.28
CA ASN A 235 -4.62 14.98 -16.74
C ASN A 235 -3.42 14.25 -16.14
N PHE A 236 -3.61 13.07 -15.53
CA PHE A 236 -2.52 12.33 -14.85
C PHE A 236 -1.79 13.19 -13.80
N VAL A 237 -2.57 13.77 -12.88
CA VAL A 237 -2.06 14.63 -11.80
C VAL A 237 -2.44 14.05 -10.45
N ILE A 238 -1.47 14.05 -9.54
CA ILE A 238 -1.65 13.75 -8.11
C ILE A 238 -1.42 15.06 -7.36
N THR A 239 -2.39 15.46 -6.54
CA THR A 239 -2.21 16.59 -5.62
C THR A 239 -2.09 16.07 -4.20
N ASP A 240 -1.24 16.68 -3.39
CA ASP A 240 -1.28 16.55 -1.93
C ASP A 240 -2.34 17.50 -1.34
N LYS A 241 -2.49 17.51 -0.02
CA LYS A 241 -3.56 18.22 0.69
C LYS A 241 -3.44 19.74 0.52
N ASN A 242 -4.59 20.42 0.47
CA ASN A 242 -4.71 21.88 0.41
C ASN A 242 -4.02 22.50 -0.82
N VAL A 243 -4.00 21.80 -1.96
CA VAL A 243 -3.46 22.34 -3.21
C VAL A 243 -4.51 23.23 -3.89
N SER A 244 -4.06 24.31 -4.54
CA SER A 244 -4.93 25.19 -5.32
C SER A 244 -4.43 25.28 -6.76
N ILE A 245 -5.25 24.86 -7.71
CA ILE A 245 -4.98 25.03 -9.14
C ILE A 245 -5.73 26.28 -9.60
N SER A 246 -5.00 27.28 -10.07
CA SER A 246 -5.58 28.55 -10.51
C SER A 246 -6.42 28.37 -11.77
N GLU A 247 -7.32 29.31 -12.01
CA GLU A 247 -8.15 29.34 -13.21
C GLU A 247 -7.31 29.29 -14.49
N TYR A 248 -7.83 28.66 -15.54
CA TYR A 248 -7.18 28.53 -16.85
C TYR A 248 -5.82 27.81 -16.86
N ARG A 249 -5.37 27.21 -15.74
CA ARG A 249 -4.14 26.43 -15.70
C ARG A 249 -4.32 25.06 -16.33
N SER A 250 -3.27 24.57 -16.97
CA SER A 250 -3.23 23.21 -17.53
C SER A 250 -2.05 22.44 -16.95
N LEU A 251 -2.32 21.24 -16.41
CA LEU A 251 -1.33 20.30 -15.89
C LEU A 251 -1.57 18.94 -16.53
N ALA A 252 -0.53 18.39 -17.18
CA ALA A 252 -0.61 17.11 -17.85
C ALA A 252 0.63 16.25 -17.58
N GLY A 253 0.42 15.07 -17.02
CA GLY A 253 1.41 14.00 -16.92
C GLY A 253 1.09 12.82 -17.84
N THR A 254 1.68 11.68 -17.54
CA THR A 254 1.35 10.39 -18.17
C THR A 254 1.03 9.33 -17.12
N GLU A 255 0.49 8.18 -17.53
CA GLU A 255 0.22 7.06 -16.62
C GLU A 255 1.50 6.56 -15.92
N SER A 256 2.63 6.55 -16.63
CA SER A 256 3.92 6.15 -16.08
C SER A 256 4.53 7.23 -15.18
N TYR A 257 4.32 8.51 -15.53
CA TYR A 257 4.89 9.66 -14.84
C TYR A 257 3.81 10.71 -14.55
N PRO A 258 2.97 10.49 -13.51
CA PRO A 258 1.99 11.48 -13.12
C PRO A 258 2.68 12.72 -12.53
N VAL A 259 2.11 13.90 -12.79
CA VAL A 259 2.59 15.15 -12.19
C VAL A 259 2.17 15.20 -10.73
N PHE A 260 3.11 15.45 -9.81
CA PHE A 260 2.83 15.61 -8.39
C PHE A 260 2.89 17.08 -7.95
N VAL A 261 1.87 17.55 -7.25
CA VAL A 261 1.79 18.90 -6.69
C VAL A 261 1.86 18.83 -5.16
N ASN A 262 2.90 19.47 -4.60
CA ASN A 262 3.18 19.44 -3.16
C ASN A 262 2.09 20.12 -2.31
N LYS A 263 2.01 19.71 -1.05
CA LYS A 263 1.06 20.21 -0.06
C LYS A 263 1.03 21.73 0.03
N GLY A 264 -0.16 22.33 -0.02
CA GLY A 264 -0.34 23.77 0.18
C GLY A 264 0.13 24.64 -0.99
N VAL A 265 0.56 24.06 -2.10
CA VAL A 265 1.03 24.81 -3.27
C VAL A 265 -0.12 25.35 -4.08
N THR A 266 0.05 26.58 -4.58
CA THR A 266 -0.79 27.18 -5.61
C THR A 266 -0.07 27.18 -6.95
N VAL A 267 -0.73 26.70 -7.99
CA VAL A 267 -0.20 26.63 -9.37
C VAL A 267 -0.99 27.54 -10.30
#